data_AF-C0G5A2-F1
#
_entry.id   AF-C0G5A2-F1
#
_cell.length_a   1.000
_cell.length_b   1.000
_cell.length_c   1.000
_cell.angle_alpha   90.00
_cell.angle_beta   90.00
_cell.angle_gamma   90.00
#
_symmetry.space_group_name_H-M   'P 1'
#
loop_
_entity.id
_entity.type
_entity.pdbx_description
1 polymer ?
#
loop_
_entity_poly.entity_id
_entity_poly.type
_entity_poly.pdbx_seq_one_letter_code
_entity_poly.pdbx_strand_id
1 'polypeptide(L)'
;MKIANCFASSASDWKAKGLQFLQTLVEGTQNSLVRPALRTLFCHLTSLLQGQDEFDSSGGEMRMSVIGDVLFMRSDGGDVGDVVRHVERELANHVDGYDQHRFDSQTDEDVVRALVRELSIEPITLDYDGAQKNVVETRISVRDHFEGTVEVPGLRVSKTFPFTGDEGLWKWGAGQWSSMMPRGEVYGGSVTIGMAVRENEGEAAANHINSTLEQIEEYLARQKAQLDPFNAALPGLLLPLVKARRDRRNSAQDLLDKF
;
A
#
# COMPACT_ATOMS: atom_id res chain seq x y z
N MET A 1 34.64 -34.69 19.94
CA MET A 1 33.26 -35.08 20.35
C MET A 1 33.04 -34.46 21.73
N LYS A 2 32.23 -33.42 21.98
CA LYS A 2 31.14 -32.73 21.29
C LYS A 2 31.30 -31.22 21.52
N ILE A 3 30.93 -30.45 20.50
CA ILE A 3 30.79 -29.00 20.49
C ILE A 3 29.47 -28.66 21.19
N ALA A 4 29.51 -27.79 22.21
CA ALA A 4 28.33 -27.10 22.74
C ALA A 4 28.79 -25.80 23.42
N ASN A 5 28.68 -24.69 22.70
CA ASN A 5 28.32 -23.36 23.22
C ASN A 5 28.50 -22.33 22.11
N CYS A 6 27.40 -22.02 21.41
CA CYS A 6 27.22 -20.78 20.66
C CYS A 6 25.71 -20.59 20.45
N PHE A 7 25.27 -19.32 20.45
CA PHE A 7 23.91 -18.81 20.24
C PHE A 7 23.01 -18.63 21.46
N ALA A 8 23.39 -17.67 22.30
CA ALA A 8 22.44 -16.70 22.83
C ALA A 8 22.92 -15.30 22.40
N SER A 9 22.45 -14.84 21.24
CA SER A 9 22.66 -13.47 20.76
C SER A 9 21.29 -12.85 20.52
N SER A 10 20.96 -11.88 21.36
CA SER A 10 19.75 -11.06 21.32
C SER A 10 19.50 -10.44 19.94
N ALA A 11 18.23 -10.33 19.52
CA ALA A 11 17.81 -9.68 18.28
C ALA A 11 18.26 -8.20 18.17
N SER A 12 18.61 -7.55 19.29
CA SER A 12 19.22 -6.21 19.31
C SER A 12 20.67 -6.20 18.81
N ASP A 13 21.40 -7.31 18.94
CA ASP A 13 22.82 -7.41 18.56
C ASP A 13 23.01 -7.54 17.04
N TRP A 14 22.02 -8.08 16.32
CA TRP A 14 22.03 -8.14 14.85
C TRP A 14 21.73 -6.79 14.20
N LYS A 15 20.82 -6.00 14.79
CA LYS A 15 20.52 -4.63 14.31
C LYS A 15 21.74 -3.71 14.44
N ALA A 16 22.42 -3.75 15.59
CA ALA A 16 23.62 -2.95 15.84
C ALA A 16 24.79 -3.32 14.91
N LYS A 17 25.02 -4.62 14.69
CA LYS A 17 26.07 -5.11 13.77
C LYS A 17 25.76 -4.81 12.30
N GLY A 18 24.48 -4.87 11.90
CA GLY A 18 24.04 -4.52 10.55
C GLY A 18 24.24 -3.04 10.20
N LEU A 19 23.92 -2.13 11.12
CA LEU A 19 24.13 -0.69 10.95
C LEU A 19 25.63 -0.33 10.86
N GLN A 20 26.48 -0.95 11.68
CA GLN A 20 27.94 -0.75 11.61
C GLN A 20 28.54 -1.25 10.28
N PHE A 21 28.03 -2.35 9.73
CA PHE A 21 28.48 -2.87 8.43
C PHE A 21 28.12 -1.92 7.27
N LEU A 22 26.89 -1.38 7.27
CA LEU A 22 26.44 -0.42 6.26
C LEU A 22 27.19 0.92 6.35
N GLN A 23 27.48 1.40 7.57
CA GLN A 23 28.25 2.63 7.75
C GLN A 23 29.69 2.49 7.22
N THR A 24 30.31 1.32 7.41
CA THR A 24 31.66 1.03 6.88
C THR A 24 31.68 1.02 5.34
N LEU A 25 30.62 0.54 4.69
CA LEU A 25 30.48 0.56 3.22
C LEU A 25 30.31 1.97 2.65
N VAL A 26 29.57 2.84 3.34
CA VAL A 26 29.38 4.25 2.95
C VAL A 26 30.67 5.05 3.07
N GLU A 27 31.48 4.77 4.10
CA GLU A 27 32.75 5.46 4.36
C GLU A 27 33.89 5.00 3.45
N GLY A 28 33.92 3.73 3.04
CA GLY A 28 34.96 3.16 2.16
C GLY A 28 34.81 3.49 0.66
N THR A 29 33.68 4.06 0.23
CA THR A 29 33.41 4.30 -1.20
C THR A 29 33.98 5.64 -1.67
N GLN A 30 35.08 5.62 -2.44
CA GLN A 30 35.70 6.82 -3.05
C GLN A 30 35.00 7.33 -4.33
N ASN A 31 33.96 6.62 -4.81
CA ASN A 31 33.27 6.97 -6.04
C ASN A 31 32.17 8.01 -5.80
N SER A 32 32.37 9.23 -6.33
CA SER A 32 31.52 10.41 -6.09
C SER A 32 30.10 10.30 -6.63
N LEU A 33 29.84 9.38 -7.56
CA LEU A 33 28.51 9.14 -8.14
C LEU A 33 27.66 8.16 -7.33
N VAL A 34 28.26 7.28 -6.53
CA VAL A 34 27.57 6.21 -5.78
C VAL A 34 27.24 6.64 -4.34
N ARG A 35 28.05 7.55 -3.80
CA ARG A 35 27.95 8.05 -2.43
C ARG A 35 26.62 8.74 -2.07
N PRO A 36 25.97 9.51 -2.97
CA PRO A 36 24.67 10.11 -2.69
C PRO A 36 23.56 9.06 -2.56
N ALA A 37 23.54 8.07 -3.47
CA ALA A 37 22.53 7.00 -3.48
C ALA A 37 22.61 6.11 -2.22
N LEU A 38 23.83 5.77 -1.78
CA LEU A 38 24.04 5.00 -0.55
C LEU A 38 23.69 5.79 0.71
N ARG A 39 23.89 7.11 0.72
CA ARG A 39 23.45 7.99 1.83
C ARG A 39 21.93 8.08 1.93
N THR A 40 21.23 8.16 0.80
CA THR A 40 19.76 8.19 0.77
C THR A 40 19.18 6.86 1.26
N LEU A 41 19.75 5.73 0.82
CA LEU A 41 19.38 4.39 1.30
C LEU A 41 19.64 4.22 2.80
N PHE A 42 20.77 4.71 3.32
CA PHE A 42 21.06 4.68 4.75
C PHE A 42 20.09 5.57 5.55
N CYS A 43 19.76 6.77 5.08
CA CYS A 43 18.78 7.63 5.75
C CYS A 43 17.36 7.01 5.77
N HIS A 44 16.94 6.36 4.68
CA HIS A 44 15.66 5.64 4.65
C HIS A 44 15.65 4.40 5.54
N LEU A 45 16.73 3.60 5.56
CA LEU A 45 16.81 2.45 6.47
C LEU A 45 16.85 2.86 7.95
N THR A 46 17.54 3.97 8.27
CA THR A 46 17.62 4.48 9.65
C THR A 46 16.27 5.05 10.10
N SER A 47 15.55 5.74 9.20
CA SER A 47 14.18 6.21 9.43
C SER A 47 13.21 5.03 9.65
N LEU A 48 13.31 3.96 8.84
CA LEU A 48 12.50 2.75 9.00
C LEU A 48 12.79 2.02 10.32
N LEU A 49 14.02 2.08 10.82
CA LEU A 49 14.45 1.41 12.05
C LEU A 49 14.19 2.24 13.33
N GLN A 50 14.02 3.57 13.21
CA GLN A 50 13.66 4.44 14.35
C GLN A 50 12.14 4.66 14.50
N GLY A 51 11.33 4.24 13.53
CA GLY A 51 9.87 4.38 13.56
C GLY A 51 9.09 3.26 14.26
N GLN A 52 9.76 2.34 14.96
CA GLN A 52 9.12 1.25 15.70
C GLN A 52 9.59 1.23 17.15
N ASP A 53 9.21 2.23 17.93
CA ASP A 53 9.21 2.19 19.41
C ASP A 53 8.37 3.37 19.94
N GLU A 54 7.08 3.39 19.59
CA GLU A 54 6.08 4.16 20.35
C GLU A 54 5.01 3.17 20.79
N PHE A 55 5.36 2.38 21.81
CA PHE A 55 4.41 1.59 22.58
C PHE A 55 3.62 2.57 23.44
N ASP A 56 2.53 3.11 22.88
CA ASP A 56 1.56 3.91 23.62
C ASP A 56 0.91 3.03 24.69
N SER A 57 1.44 3.16 25.90
CA SER A 57 0.84 2.66 27.13
C SER A 57 -0.09 3.74 27.68
N SER A 58 -1.26 3.89 27.06
CA SER A 58 -2.37 4.64 27.63
C SER A 58 -3.62 3.77 27.68
N GLY A 59 -4.10 3.52 28.90
CA GLY A 59 -5.23 2.65 29.17
C GLY A 59 -6.58 3.29 28.83
N GLY A 60 -7.54 2.44 28.44
CA GLY A 60 -8.97 2.76 28.48
C GLY A 60 -9.77 2.14 27.35
N GLU A 61 -10.50 1.06 27.66
CA GLU A 61 -11.45 0.31 26.81
C GLU A 61 -10.85 -0.67 25.78
N MET A 62 -10.56 -1.90 26.22
CA MET A 62 -10.51 -3.04 25.30
C MET A 62 -11.95 -3.47 24.96
N ARG A 63 -12.49 -2.81 23.92
CA ARG A 63 -13.65 -3.29 23.16
C ARG A 63 -13.22 -4.51 22.36
N MET A 64 -14.16 -5.36 21.95
CA MET A 64 -13.95 -6.41 20.94
C MET A 64 -12.90 -5.96 19.91
N SER A 65 -11.71 -6.55 19.93
CA SER A 65 -10.56 -5.99 19.20
C SER A 65 -10.62 -6.48 17.76
N VAL A 66 -11.28 -5.68 16.92
CA VAL A 66 -11.23 -5.83 15.46
C VAL A 66 -9.77 -5.69 15.00
N ILE A 67 -9.34 -6.54 14.08
CA ILE A 67 -7.98 -6.58 13.55
C ILE A 67 -7.79 -5.46 12.53
N GLY A 68 -6.67 -4.76 12.64
CA GLY A 68 -6.19 -3.81 11.64
C GLY A 68 -6.82 -2.43 11.72
N ASP A 69 -6.43 -1.61 10.75
CA ASP A 69 -6.81 -0.20 10.65
C ASP A 69 -8.10 -0.03 9.84
N VAL A 70 -8.64 1.19 9.86
CA VAL A 70 -9.78 1.55 9.01
C VAL A 70 -9.34 1.54 7.54
N LEU A 71 -10.04 0.76 6.72
CA LEU A 71 -9.86 0.71 5.28
C LEU A 71 -10.71 1.78 4.59
N PHE A 72 -10.29 2.21 3.40
CA PHE A 72 -10.96 3.20 2.56
C PHE A 72 -11.16 4.57 3.22
N MET A 73 -10.34 4.90 4.21
CA MET A 73 -10.34 6.19 4.88
C MET A 73 -8.96 6.81 4.87
N ARG A 74 -8.87 8.03 4.32
CA ARG A 74 -7.71 8.89 4.46
C ARG A 74 -8.02 9.95 5.50
N SER A 75 -7.02 10.30 6.32
CA SER A 75 -7.16 11.29 7.39
C SER A 75 -7.53 12.70 6.90
N ASP A 76 -7.27 13.00 5.63
CA ASP A 76 -7.58 14.28 4.99
C ASP A 76 -8.84 14.26 4.12
N GLY A 77 -9.60 13.15 4.13
CA GLY A 77 -10.88 13.03 3.43
C GLY A 77 -10.80 12.84 1.91
N GLY A 78 -9.60 12.61 1.35
CA GLY A 78 -9.45 12.38 -0.09
C GLY A 78 -10.11 11.09 -0.59
N ASP A 79 -10.57 11.11 -1.84
CA ASP A 79 -11.21 9.98 -2.51
C ASP A 79 -10.45 9.50 -3.75
N VAL A 80 -10.87 8.36 -4.30
CA VAL A 80 -10.32 7.81 -5.56
C VAL A 80 -10.42 8.83 -6.71
N GLY A 81 -11.43 9.70 -6.69
CA GLY A 81 -11.55 10.80 -7.64
C GLY A 81 -10.40 11.80 -7.56
N ASP A 82 -9.84 12.06 -6.38
CA ASP A 82 -8.64 12.89 -6.24
C ASP A 82 -7.41 12.26 -6.88
N VAL A 83 -7.27 10.94 -6.80
CA VAL A 83 -6.20 10.20 -7.50
C VAL A 83 -6.35 10.37 -9.00
N VAL A 84 -7.56 10.14 -9.52
CA VAL A 84 -7.86 10.31 -10.95
C VAL A 84 -7.54 11.73 -11.41
N ARG A 85 -8.07 12.75 -10.73
CA ARG A 85 -7.80 14.17 -11.05
C ARG A 85 -6.31 14.51 -10.97
N HIS A 86 -5.59 13.93 -10.02
CA HIS A 86 -4.15 14.13 -9.92
C HIS A 86 -3.44 13.58 -11.15
N VAL A 87 -3.72 12.34 -11.56
CA VAL A 87 -3.14 11.73 -12.76
C VAL A 87 -3.52 12.52 -14.01
N GLU A 88 -4.77 12.95 -14.14
CA GLU A 88 -5.24 13.79 -15.26
C GLU A 88 -4.44 15.09 -15.41
N ARG A 89 -4.13 15.78 -14.31
CA ARG A 89 -3.31 17.00 -14.33
C ARG A 89 -1.86 16.73 -14.73
N GLU A 90 -1.34 15.57 -14.37
CA GLU A 90 0.04 15.19 -14.64
C GLU A 90 0.25 14.53 -16.01
N LEU A 91 -0.80 14.28 -16.79
CA LEU A 91 -0.68 13.62 -18.11
C LEU A 91 0.30 14.36 -19.04
N ALA A 92 0.21 15.68 -19.10
CA ALA A 92 1.11 16.49 -19.93
C ALA A 92 2.57 16.37 -19.48
N ASN A 93 2.80 16.35 -18.16
CA ASN A 93 4.15 16.20 -17.59
C ASN A 93 4.74 14.82 -17.90
N HIS A 94 3.92 13.75 -17.85
CA HIS A 94 4.37 12.41 -18.24
C HIS A 94 4.67 12.31 -19.73
N VAL A 95 3.84 12.91 -20.58
CA VAL A 95 4.09 12.96 -22.03
C VAL A 95 5.37 13.72 -22.34
N ASP A 96 5.62 14.86 -21.67
CA ASP A 96 6.82 15.68 -21.88
C ASP A 96 8.09 15.04 -21.28
N GLY A 97 7.95 14.30 -20.18
CA GLY A 97 9.01 13.54 -19.52
C GLY A 97 9.35 12.20 -20.17
N TYR A 98 8.51 11.70 -21.09
CA TYR A 98 8.76 10.43 -21.77
C TYR A 98 10.08 10.48 -22.57
N ASP A 99 10.88 9.41 -22.44
CA ASP A 99 12.22 9.31 -23.00
C ASP A 99 12.27 9.70 -24.48
N GLN A 100 13.15 10.64 -24.79
CA GLN A 100 13.23 11.24 -26.12
C GLN A 100 13.62 10.23 -27.20
N HIS A 101 14.60 9.37 -26.92
CA HIS A 101 15.08 8.40 -27.90
C HIS A 101 13.97 7.39 -28.25
N ARG A 102 13.26 6.89 -27.23
CA ARG A 102 12.08 6.04 -27.41
C ARG A 102 10.98 6.78 -28.17
N PHE A 103 10.68 8.02 -27.79
CA PHE A 103 9.65 8.83 -28.44
C PHE A 103 9.89 8.95 -29.94
N ASP A 104 11.12 9.27 -30.36
CA ASP A 104 11.48 9.46 -31.78
C ASP A 104 11.48 8.15 -32.57
N SER A 105 11.77 7.02 -31.92
CA SER A 105 11.77 5.69 -32.55
C SER A 105 10.39 5.01 -32.67
N GLN A 106 9.39 5.50 -31.95
CA GLN A 106 8.08 4.88 -31.81
C GLN A 106 6.98 5.71 -32.50
N THR A 107 5.95 5.03 -33.00
CA THR A 107 4.73 5.71 -33.48
C THR A 107 3.97 6.35 -32.31
N ASP A 108 3.11 7.31 -32.61
CA ASP A 108 2.30 7.98 -31.58
C ASP A 108 1.41 6.97 -30.84
N GLU A 109 0.84 6.00 -31.55
CA GLU A 109 0.04 4.93 -30.95
C GLU A 109 0.88 4.04 -30.02
N ASP A 110 2.14 3.79 -30.35
CA ASP A 110 3.04 2.96 -29.53
C ASP A 110 3.44 3.69 -28.25
N VAL A 111 3.70 5.00 -28.34
CA VAL A 111 3.95 5.87 -27.18
C VAL A 111 2.70 5.93 -26.29
N VAL A 112 1.51 6.14 -26.88
CA VAL A 112 0.25 6.13 -26.12
C VAL A 112 0.05 4.78 -25.43
N ARG A 113 0.27 3.65 -26.10
CA ARG A 113 0.15 2.33 -25.46
C ARG A 113 1.14 2.14 -24.31
N ALA A 114 2.36 2.66 -24.42
CA ALA A 114 3.33 2.61 -23.34
C ALA A 114 2.88 3.46 -22.14
N LEU A 115 2.45 4.69 -22.38
CA LEU A 115 1.97 5.60 -21.33
C LEU A 115 0.67 5.11 -20.67
N VAL A 116 -0.25 4.52 -21.44
CA VAL A 116 -1.47 3.92 -20.87
C VAL A 116 -1.14 2.81 -19.88
N ARG A 117 -0.15 1.96 -20.18
CA ARG A 117 0.28 0.89 -19.25
C ARG A 117 0.92 1.43 -17.98
N GLU A 118 1.57 2.59 -18.07
CA GLU A 118 2.24 3.23 -16.94
C GLU A 118 1.27 4.01 -16.05
N LEU A 119 0.28 4.67 -16.67
CA LEU A 119 -0.66 5.58 -16.01
C LEU A 119 -2.00 4.93 -15.66
N SER A 120 -2.28 3.74 -16.17
CA SER A 120 -3.48 2.99 -15.81
C SER A 120 -3.44 2.62 -14.33
N ILE A 121 -4.52 2.93 -13.63
CA ILE A 121 -4.66 2.58 -12.22
C ILE A 121 -5.36 1.22 -12.15
N GLU A 122 -4.66 0.20 -11.64
CA GLU A 122 -5.22 -1.15 -11.50
C GLU A 122 -6.17 -1.22 -10.28
N PRO A 123 -7.48 -1.45 -10.49
CA PRO A 123 -8.42 -1.58 -9.38
C PRO A 123 -8.10 -2.80 -8.52
N ILE A 124 -8.32 -2.68 -7.21
CA ILE A 124 -8.12 -3.81 -6.29
C ILE A 124 -9.13 -4.92 -6.61
N THR A 125 -8.63 -6.16 -6.72
CA THR A 125 -9.45 -7.37 -6.87
C THR A 125 -9.05 -8.41 -5.84
N LEU A 126 -10.02 -8.92 -5.07
CA LEU A 126 -9.79 -9.98 -4.09
C LEU A 126 -9.80 -11.37 -4.73
N ASP A 127 -8.90 -12.23 -4.30
CA ASP A 127 -8.91 -13.66 -4.57
C ASP A 127 -9.64 -14.40 -3.44
N TYR A 128 -10.88 -14.81 -3.71
CA TYR A 128 -11.71 -15.56 -2.77
C TYR A 128 -11.32 -17.03 -2.67
N ASP A 129 -10.76 -17.60 -3.74
CA ASP A 129 -10.37 -19.01 -3.80
C ASP A 129 -9.05 -19.24 -3.02
N GLY A 130 -8.17 -18.25 -3.03
CA GLY A 130 -6.93 -18.21 -2.24
C GLY A 130 -7.13 -17.85 -0.76
N ALA A 131 -8.36 -17.68 -0.29
CA ALA A 131 -8.62 -17.19 1.06
C ALA A 131 -8.24 -18.19 2.16
N GLN A 132 -7.47 -17.74 3.15
CA GLN A 132 -7.01 -18.54 4.27
C GLN A 132 -7.76 -18.18 5.55
N LYS A 133 -8.25 -19.20 6.27
CA LYS A 133 -8.88 -19.03 7.57
C LYS A 133 -7.87 -19.37 8.66
N ASN A 134 -7.80 -18.56 9.70
CA ASN A 134 -6.93 -18.80 10.85
C ASN A 134 -7.69 -18.54 12.15
N VAL A 135 -7.55 -19.45 13.09
CA VAL A 135 -8.13 -19.37 14.45
C VAL A 135 -7.02 -19.66 15.43
N VAL A 136 -6.75 -18.71 16.32
CA VAL A 136 -5.68 -18.83 17.32
C VAL A 136 -6.27 -18.56 18.70
N GLU A 137 -5.98 -19.44 19.65
CA GLU A 137 -6.28 -19.21 21.06
C GLU A 137 -5.48 -18.01 21.57
N THR A 138 -6.16 -17.07 22.21
CA THR A 138 -5.55 -15.87 22.75
C THR A 138 -6.14 -15.55 24.12
N ARG A 139 -5.55 -14.58 24.82
CA ARG A 139 -6.21 -13.92 25.94
C ARG A 139 -6.82 -12.61 25.45
N ILE A 140 -8.02 -12.32 25.91
CA ILE A 140 -8.70 -11.06 25.66
C ILE A 140 -9.03 -10.42 26.99
N SER A 141 -8.85 -9.10 27.08
CA SER A 141 -9.30 -8.37 28.25
C SER A 141 -10.72 -7.88 28.04
N VAL A 142 -11.57 -8.16 29.02
CA VAL A 142 -12.97 -7.77 28.98
C VAL A 142 -13.29 -6.94 30.21
N ARG A 143 -14.04 -5.86 29.99
CA ARG A 143 -14.53 -5.02 31.08
C ARG A 143 -15.68 -5.72 31.79
N ASP A 144 -15.43 -6.12 33.02
CA ASP A 144 -16.44 -6.49 33.98
C ASP A 144 -17.00 -5.22 34.65
N HIS A 145 -18.32 -5.19 34.86
CA HIS A 145 -18.99 -4.06 35.50
C HIS A 145 -18.65 -3.94 36.99
N PHE A 146 -18.19 -5.03 37.62
CA PHE A 146 -17.92 -5.10 39.06
C PHE A 146 -16.43 -5.21 39.39
N GLU A 147 -15.63 -5.88 38.55
CA GLU A 147 -14.21 -6.19 38.85
C GLU A 147 -13.20 -5.38 38.01
N GLY A 148 -13.67 -4.50 37.12
CA GLY A 148 -12.80 -3.76 36.21
C GLY A 148 -12.40 -4.58 34.99
N THR A 149 -11.15 -4.52 34.56
CA THR A 149 -10.70 -5.21 33.35
C THR A 149 -10.10 -6.57 33.68
N VAL A 150 -10.68 -7.66 33.15
CA VAL A 150 -10.27 -9.05 33.43
C VAL A 150 -9.83 -9.74 32.14
N GLU A 151 -8.68 -10.41 32.18
CA GLU A 151 -8.18 -11.24 31.09
C GLU A 151 -8.87 -12.61 31.10
N VAL A 152 -9.57 -12.95 30.01
CA VAL A 152 -10.25 -14.23 29.83
C VAL A 152 -9.72 -14.97 28.59
N PRO A 153 -9.80 -16.31 28.56
CA PRO A 153 -9.55 -17.06 27.33
C PRO A 153 -10.47 -16.60 26.20
N GLY A 154 -9.90 -16.43 25.03
CA GLY A 154 -10.60 -15.99 23.82
C GLY A 154 -10.02 -16.62 22.57
N LEU A 155 -10.67 -16.33 21.45
CA LEU A 155 -10.29 -16.80 20.12
C LEU A 155 -10.06 -15.59 19.23
N ARG A 156 -8.91 -15.55 18.56
CA ARG A 156 -8.65 -14.63 17.45
C ARG A 156 -9.03 -15.35 16.17
N VAL A 157 -10.12 -14.92 15.56
CA VAL A 157 -10.61 -15.46 14.28
C VAL A 157 -10.27 -14.46 13.19
N SER A 158 -9.57 -14.91 12.16
CA SER A 158 -9.17 -14.07 11.03
C SER A 158 -9.30 -14.81 9.71
N LYS A 159 -9.55 -14.05 8.65
CA LYS A 159 -9.57 -14.53 7.27
C LYS A 159 -8.69 -13.60 6.43
N THR A 160 -7.73 -14.19 5.74
CA THR A 160 -6.78 -13.48 4.88
C THR A 160 -7.13 -13.75 3.42
N PHE A 161 -7.19 -12.69 2.64
CA PHE A 161 -7.48 -12.73 1.21
C PHE A 161 -6.30 -12.14 0.44
N PRO A 162 -5.67 -12.90 -0.47
CA PRO A 162 -4.77 -12.33 -1.45
C PRO A 162 -5.53 -11.31 -2.32
N PHE A 163 -4.85 -10.27 -2.80
CA PHE A 163 -5.44 -9.33 -3.74
C PHE A 163 -4.43 -8.92 -4.82
N THR A 164 -4.96 -8.43 -5.95
CA THR A 164 -4.20 -7.81 -7.03
C THR A 164 -4.60 -6.35 -7.18
N GLY A 165 -3.77 -5.54 -7.84
CA GLY A 165 -3.95 -4.11 -8.03
C GLY A 165 -3.07 -3.26 -7.11
N ASP A 166 -3.32 -1.95 -7.06
CA ASP A 166 -2.52 -1.00 -6.29
C ASP A 166 -2.90 -1.03 -4.80
N GLU A 167 -1.94 -1.42 -3.93
CA GLU A 167 -2.11 -1.45 -2.48
C GLU A 167 -2.44 -0.07 -1.88
N GLY A 168 -1.98 1.01 -2.50
CA GLY A 168 -2.30 2.37 -2.07
C GLY A 168 -3.80 2.67 -2.08
N LEU A 169 -4.57 2.02 -2.97
CA LEU A 169 -6.02 2.18 -3.11
C LEU A 169 -6.82 1.75 -1.89
N TRP A 170 -6.26 0.93 -0.99
CA TRP A 170 -6.90 0.57 0.28
C TRP A 170 -7.10 1.76 1.23
N LYS A 171 -6.39 2.87 1.02
CA LYS A 171 -6.53 4.10 1.81
C LYS A 171 -7.50 5.10 1.18
N TRP A 172 -7.89 4.91 -0.08
CA TRP A 172 -8.70 5.86 -0.82
C TRP A 172 -10.17 5.45 -0.80
N GLY A 173 -11.01 6.31 -0.23
CA GLY A 173 -12.45 6.10 -0.20
C GLY A 173 -13.12 6.31 -1.54
N ALA A 174 -14.35 5.83 -1.68
CA ALA A 174 -15.19 6.06 -2.86
C ALA A 174 -16.25 7.18 -2.65
N GLY A 175 -15.92 8.20 -1.84
CA GLY A 175 -16.76 9.40 -1.65
C GLY A 175 -17.98 9.23 -0.72
N GLN A 176 -18.05 8.15 0.07
CA GLN A 176 -19.11 7.91 1.04
C GLN A 176 -18.51 7.67 2.43
N TRP A 177 -18.87 8.49 3.40
CA TRP A 177 -18.53 8.25 4.80
C TRP A 177 -19.59 7.33 5.43
N SER A 178 -19.13 6.28 6.12
CA SER A 178 -19.96 5.39 6.91
C SER A 178 -19.49 5.42 8.36
N SER A 179 -20.42 5.36 9.31
CA SER A 179 -20.08 5.17 10.73
C SER A 179 -19.52 3.78 11.03
N MET A 180 -19.78 2.82 10.13
CA MET A 180 -19.25 1.47 10.16
C MET A 180 -18.33 1.33 8.94
N MET A 181 -17.08 1.73 9.12
CA MET A 181 -16.06 1.52 8.09
C MET A 181 -15.44 0.14 8.25
N PRO A 182 -15.18 -0.58 7.15
CA PRO A 182 -14.50 -1.86 7.22
C PRO A 182 -13.10 -1.67 7.79
N ARG A 183 -12.65 -2.64 8.59
CA ARG A 183 -11.29 -2.66 9.13
C ARG A 183 -10.57 -3.92 8.68
N GLY A 184 -9.27 -3.78 8.50
CA GLY A 184 -8.40 -4.89 8.14
C GLY A 184 -6.94 -4.48 8.13
N GLU A 185 -6.08 -5.48 8.14
CA GLU A 185 -4.64 -5.32 8.02
C GLU A 185 -4.24 -5.64 6.59
N VAL A 186 -3.67 -4.66 5.89
CA VAL A 186 -3.20 -4.82 4.52
C VAL A 186 -1.68 -4.90 4.56
N TYR A 187 -1.14 -6.02 4.09
CA TYR A 187 0.31 -6.22 4.03
C TYR A 187 0.68 -7.26 2.96
N GLY A 188 1.69 -6.95 2.16
CA GLY A 188 2.32 -7.93 1.26
C GLY A 188 1.37 -8.50 0.21
N GLY A 189 0.46 -7.68 -0.33
CA GLY A 189 -0.54 -8.12 -1.32
C GLY A 189 -1.65 -9.01 -0.74
N SER A 190 -1.89 -8.94 0.57
CA SER A 190 -3.01 -9.62 1.22
C SER A 190 -3.72 -8.70 2.20
N VAL A 191 -5.02 -8.91 2.38
CA VAL A 191 -5.84 -8.24 3.39
C VAL A 191 -6.33 -9.25 4.41
N THR A 192 -6.07 -8.99 5.69
CA THR A 192 -6.53 -9.81 6.81
C THR A 192 -7.65 -9.10 7.55
N ILE A 193 -8.80 -9.75 7.61
CA ILE A 193 -9.99 -9.28 8.31
C ILE A 193 -10.23 -10.22 9.48
N GLY A 194 -10.53 -9.69 10.65
CA GLY A 194 -10.90 -10.54 11.77
C GLY A 194 -11.09 -9.78 13.07
N MET A 195 -11.30 -10.53 14.13
CA MET A 195 -11.50 -9.98 15.46
C MET A 195 -11.14 -11.00 16.54
N ALA A 196 -10.84 -10.50 17.73
CA ALA A 196 -10.76 -11.33 18.93
C ALA A 196 -12.09 -11.32 19.68
N VAL A 197 -12.59 -12.50 20.04
CA VAL A 197 -13.86 -12.73 20.75
C VAL A 197 -13.65 -13.70 21.91
N ARG A 198 -14.62 -13.77 22.83
CA ARG A 198 -14.62 -14.83 23.85
C ARG A 198 -14.77 -16.19 23.17
N GLU A 199 -14.33 -17.25 23.84
CA GLU A 199 -14.37 -18.63 23.31
C GLU A 199 -15.79 -19.04 22.85
N ASN A 200 -16.83 -18.60 23.56
CA ASN A 200 -18.23 -18.90 23.26
C ASN A 200 -18.87 -17.96 22.21
N GLU A 201 -18.13 -16.99 21.67
CA GLU A 201 -18.63 -15.95 20.75
C GLU A 201 -18.10 -16.11 19.31
N GLY A 202 -17.63 -17.32 18.95
CA GLY A 202 -17.08 -17.59 17.61
C GLY A 202 -18.04 -17.27 16.45
N GLU A 203 -19.34 -17.42 16.65
CA GLU A 203 -20.37 -17.07 15.64
C GLU A 203 -20.43 -15.56 15.39
N ALA A 204 -20.27 -14.74 16.44
CA ALA A 204 -20.22 -13.29 16.30
C ALA A 204 -19.00 -12.85 15.45
N ALA A 205 -17.86 -13.53 15.61
CA ALA A 205 -16.68 -13.29 14.79
C ALA A 205 -16.89 -13.64 13.32
N ALA A 206 -17.55 -14.77 13.03
CA ALA A 206 -17.89 -15.14 11.66
C ALA A 206 -18.82 -14.12 11.00
N ASN A 207 -19.86 -13.68 11.72
CA ASN A 207 -20.80 -12.67 11.24
C ASN A 207 -20.11 -11.32 10.98
N HIS A 208 -19.20 -10.91 11.87
CA HIS A 208 -18.42 -9.68 11.67
C HIS A 208 -17.54 -9.75 10.42
N ILE A 209 -16.81 -10.85 10.22
CA ILE A 209 -15.96 -11.05 9.03
C ILE A 209 -16.80 -11.00 7.76
N ASN A 210 -17.94 -11.70 7.71
CA ASN A 210 -18.82 -11.70 6.54
C ASN A 210 -19.37 -10.30 6.24
N SER A 211 -19.88 -9.59 7.27
CA SER A 211 -20.40 -8.23 7.09
C SER A 211 -19.33 -7.23 6.65
N THR A 212 -18.08 -7.44 7.07
CA THR A 212 -16.95 -6.58 6.70
C THR A 212 -16.50 -6.88 5.27
N LEU A 213 -16.55 -8.15 4.85
CA LEU A 213 -16.28 -8.57 3.48
C LEU A 213 -17.30 -7.97 2.50
N GLU A 214 -18.59 -8.04 2.82
CA GLU A 214 -19.67 -7.41 2.02
C GLU A 214 -19.43 -5.91 1.84
N GLN A 215 -19.05 -5.20 2.91
CA GLN A 215 -18.71 -3.79 2.82
C GLN A 215 -17.50 -3.54 1.91
N ILE A 216 -16.43 -4.33 2.05
CA ILE A 216 -15.25 -4.22 1.20
C ILE A 216 -15.63 -4.43 -0.27
N GLU A 217 -16.44 -5.44 -0.58
CA GLU A 217 -16.93 -5.70 -1.93
C GLU A 217 -17.67 -4.50 -2.52
N GLU A 218 -18.54 -3.85 -1.75
CA GLU A 218 -19.23 -2.63 -2.18
C GLU A 218 -18.25 -1.48 -2.48
N TYR A 219 -17.25 -1.27 -1.62
CA TYR A 219 -16.25 -0.22 -1.83
C TYR A 219 -15.39 -0.50 -3.06
N LEU A 220 -14.96 -1.75 -3.25
CA LEU A 220 -14.19 -2.18 -4.42
C LEU A 220 -15.00 -2.01 -5.71
N ALA A 221 -16.28 -2.38 -5.70
CA ALA A 221 -17.17 -2.18 -6.85
C ALA A 221 -17.33 -0.70 -7.21
N ARG A 222 -17.49 0.18 -6.21
CA ARG A 222 -17.58 1.64 -6.42
C ARG A 222 -16.27 2.23 -6.92
N GLN A 223 -15.15 1.82 -6.34
CA GLN A 223 -13.81 2.24 -6.77
C GLN A 223 -13.58 1.84 -8.23
N LYS A 224 -13.87 0.58 -8.58
CA LYS A 224 -13.79 0.10 -9.95
C LYS A 224 -14.68 0.90 -10.91
N ALA A 225 -15.91 1.22 -10.52
CA ALA A 225 -16.82 2.03 -11.33
C ALA A 225 -16.30 3.46 -11.59
N GLN A 226 -15.43 3.99 -10.74
CA GLN A 226 -14.78 5.29 -10.95
C GLN A 226 -13.50 5.18 -11.79
N LEU A 227 -12.72 4.10 -11.60
CA LEU A 227 -11.46 3.88 -12.30
C LEU A 227 -11.62 3.37 -13.74
N ASP A 228 -12.59 2.49 -13.99
CA ASP A 228 -12.80 1.90 -15.32
C ASP A 228 -13.05 2.95 -16.43
N PRO A 229 -13.94 3.96 -16.23
CA PRO A 229 -14.13 5.02 -17.22
C PRO A 229 -12.87 5.85 -17.47
N PHE A 230 -12.11 6.15 -16.41
CA PHE A 230 -10.85 6.89 -16.52
C PHE A 230 -9.82 6.10 -17.33
N ASN A 231 -9.59 4.84 -16.98
CA ASN A 231 -8.66 3.96 -17.69
C ASN A 231 -9.05 3.78 -19.16
N ALA A 232 -10.35 3.72 -19.47
CA ALA A 232 -10.84 3.66 -20.84
C ALA A 232 -10.66 4.98 -21.61
N ALA A 233 -10.71 6.12 -20.92
CA ALA A 233 -10.51 7.45 -21.52
C ALA A 233 -9.04 7.81 -21.75
N LEU A 234 -8.11 7.21 -20.99
CA LEU A 234 -6.66 7.50 -21.05
C LEU A 234 -6.08 7.57 -22.47
N PRO A 235 -6.32 6.61 -23.39
CA PRO A 235 -5.77 6.68 -24.74
C PRO A 235 -6.23 7.93 -25.51
N GLY A 236 -7.50 8.32 -25.33
CA GLY A 236 -8.09 9.50 -25.97
C GLY A 236 -7.56 10.81 -25.41
N LEU A 237 -7.22 10.84 -24.11
CA LEU A 237 -6.60 12.00 -23.46
C LEU A 237 -5.12 12.15 -23.84
N LEU A 238 -4.39 11.05 -23.98
CA LEU A 238 -2.95 11.04 -24.28
C LEU A 238 -2.63 11.33 -25.75
N LEU A 239 -3.43 10.81 -26.69
CA LEU A 239 -3.19 10.98 -28.13
C LEU A 239 -2.99 12.44 -28.58
N PRO A 240 -3.85 13.41 -28.23
CA PRO A 240 -3.65 14.80 -28.63
C PRO A 240 -2.37 15.42 -28.01
N LEU A 241 -2.00 15.03 -26.79
CA LEU A 241 -0.79 15.51 -26.12
C LEU A 241 0.48 14.99 -26.81
N VAL A 242 0.48 13.69 -27.18
CA VAL A 242 1.59 13.07 -27.91
C VAL A 242 1.76 13.72 -29.28
N LYS A 243 0.67 13.93 -30.02
CA LYS A 243 0.71 14.65 -31.32
C LYS A 243 1.24 16.07 -31.18
N ALA A 244 0.76 16.82 -30.18
CA ALA A 244 1.26 18.16 -29.92
C ALA A 244 2.76 18.17 -29.56
N ARG A 245 3.26 17.16 -28.84
CA ARG A 245 4.71 17.01 -28.59
C ARG A 245 5.46 16.67 -29.88
N ARG A 246 4.93 15.79 -30.74
CA ARG A 246 5.51 15.44 -32.04
C ARG A 246 5.64 16.66 -32.96
N ASP A 247 4.58 17.46 -33.08
CA ASP A 247 4.58 18.67 -33.92
C ASP A 247 5.60 19.70 -33.44
N ARG A 248 5.72 19.89 -32.12
CA ARG A 248 6.77 20.74 -31.51
C ARG A 248 8.17 20.22 -31.85
N ARG A 249 8.39 18.91 -31.84
CA ARG A 249 9.69 18.29 -32.18
C ARG A 249 10.03 18.43 -33.65
N ASN A 250 9.08 18.15 -34.55
CA ASN A 250 9.28 18.32 -35.99
C ASN A 250 9.61 19.79 -36.32
N SER A 251 8.88 20.73 -35.72
CA SER A 251 9.16 22.16 -35.88
C SER A 251 10.55 22.55 -35.38
N ALA A 252 11.02 21.95 -34.28
CA ALA A 252 12.37 22.18 -33.77
C ALA A 252 13.45 21.58 -34.69
N GLN A 253 13.22 20.39 -35.26
CA GLN A 253 14.13 19.76 -36.21
C GLN A 253 14.23 20.57 -37.51
N ASP A 254 13.09 21.04 -38.05
CA ASP A 254 13.05 21.91 -39.22
C ASP A 254 13.79 23.24 -39.01
N LEU A 255 13.91 23.70 -37.75
CA LEU A 255 14.73 24.88 -37.41
C LEU A 255 16.21 24.53 -37.39
N LEU A 256 16.59 23.36 -36.85
CA LEU A 256 17.99 22.89 -36.85
C LEU A 256 18.51 22.71 -38.27
N ASP A 257 17.69 22.22 -39.19
CA ASP A 257 18.11 21.98 -40.58
C ASP A 257 18.29 23.28 -41.41
N LYS A 258 17.89 24.45 -40.86
CA LYS A 258 17.95 25.75 -41.53
C LYS A 258 19.24 26.55 -41.26
N PHE A 259 20.10 26.10 -40.37
CA PHE A 259 21.38 26.75 -40.07
C PHE A 259 22.51 25.73 -39.93
#